data_AF-A0A3M1LPL5-F1
#
_entry.id   AF-A0A3M1LPL5-F1
#
_cell.length_a   1.000
_cell.length_b   1.000
_cell.length_c   1.000
_cell.angle_alpha   90.00
_cell.angle_beta   90.00
_cell.angle_gamma   90.00
#
_symmetry.space_group_name_H-M   'P 1'
#
loop_
_entity.id
_entity.type
_entity.pdbx_description
1 polymer ?
#
loop_
_entity_poly.entity_id
_entity_poly.type
_entity_poly.pdbx_seq_one_letter_code
_entity_poly.pdbx_strand_id
1 'polypeptide(L)'
;DATRRLIALVGEPVVAPSANRSGRPSQTCAEHVFDDLGGTIAAVLDAGPCAIGIESTVLNLTAEPATIVRPGAIEAADLAEILGYEPPIAYHSGTGAPIAPGMKYRHYAPRTPVFLTSSLETIPSGVLVLTTAQVESDRFRTRPLTRQTLYDEFRRADREHVPAIYVLITPDVRADRALMNRLEKASVSALRADDIPPMS
;
A
#
# COMPACT_ATOMS: atom_id res chain seq x y z
N ASP A 1 -6.14 -20.91 3.69
CA ASP A 1 -7.18 -21.93 3.98
C ASP A 1 -8.36 -21.45 4.81
N ALA A 2 -8.16 -20.65 5.87
CA ALA A 2 -9.25 -20.17 6.72
C ALA A 2 -10.40 -19.49 5.94
N THR A 3 -10.09 -18.54 5.06
CA THR A 3 -11.10 -17.83 4.24
C THR A 3 -11.90 -18.77 3.33
N ARG A 4 -11.25 -19.75 2.69
CA ARG A 4 -11.95 -20.72 1.81
C ARG A 4 -12.90 -21.60 2.62
N ARG A 5 -12.49 -22.05 3.80
CA ARG A 5 -13.35 -22.82 4.72
C ARG A 5 -14.55 -22.00 5.18
N LEU A 6 -14.35 -20.72 5.51
CA LEU A 6 -15.43 -19.82 5.87
C LEU A 6 -16.46 -19.68 4.74
N ILE A 7 -16.01 -19.39 3.51
CA ILE A 7 -16.90 -19.27 2.34
C ILE A 7 -17.67 -20.58 2.11
N ALA A 8 -16.99 -21.72 2.20
CA ALA A 8 -17.63 -23.03 2.04
C ALA A 8 -18.69 -23.31 3.12
N LEU A 9 -18.46 -22.88 4.36
CA LEU A 9 -19.42 -23.00 5.46
C LEU A 9 -20.62 -22.05 5.31
N VAL A 10 -20.41 -20.85 4.78
CA VAL A 10 -21.48 -19.88 4.48
C VAL A 10 -22.38 -20.41 3.35
N GLY A 11 -21.79 -21.08 2.35
CA GLY A 11 -22.55 -21.70 1.25
C GLY A 11 -23.05 -20.71 0.19
N GLU A 12 -22.74 -19.42 0.32
CA GLU A 12 -23.14 -18.34 -0.58
C GLU A 12 -21.96 -17.38 -0.86
N PRO A 13 -21.99 -16.59 -1.95
CA PRO A 13 -20.98 -15.57 -2.21
C PRO A 13 -20.87 -14.55 -1.07
N VAL A 14 -19.64 -14.29 -0.63
CA VAL A 14 -19.35 -13.32 0.45
C VAL A 14 -18.79 -12.04 -0.14
N VAL A 15 -19.44 -10.92 0.13
CA VAL A 15 -18.92 -9.58 -0.19
C VAL A 15 -18.10 -9.07 1.01
N ALA A 16 -16.80 -8.86 0.80
CA ALA A 16 -15.89 -8.42 1.84
C ALA A 16 -14.89 -7.36 1.31
N PRO A 17 -15.18 -6.06 1.47
CA PRO A 17 -14.15 -5.03 1.30
C PRO A 17 -13.08 -5.15 2.41
N SER A 18 -12.02 -4.35 2.33
CA SER A 18 -11.02 -4.28 3.40
C SER A 18 -11.68 -3.82 4.71
N ALA A 19 -11.33 -4.47 5.82
CA ALA A 19 -11.95 -4.28 7.13
C ALA A 19 -11.40 -3.05 7.89
N ASN A 20 -11.20 -1.91 7.20
CA ASN A 20 -10.75 -0.62 7.75
C ASN A 20 -11.89 0.38 7.83
N ARG A 21 -11.71 1.35 8.72
CA ARG A 21 -12.30 2.68 8.53
C ARG A 21 -11.77 3.31 7.24
N SER A 22 -12.66 3.81 6.40
CA SER A 22 -12.32 4.39 5.10
C SER A 22 -11.11 5.34 5.17
N GLY A 23 -10.15 5.15 4.25
CA GLY A 23 -8.93 5.96 4.12
C GLY A 23 -7.71 5.45 4.92
N ARG A 24 -7.90 4.69 6.01
CA ARG A 24 -6.80 4.17 6.84
C ARG A 24 -5.96 3.10 6.12
N PRO A 25 -4.72 2.81 6.58
CA PRO A 25 -3.95 1.66 6.08
C PRO A 25 -4.76 0.37 6.16
N SER A 26 -4.54 -0.59 5.26
CA SER A 26 -5.31 -1.84 5.26
C SER A 26 -4.95 -2.73 6.48
N GLN A 27 -5.80 -3.72 6.76
CA GLN A 27 -5.57 -4.71 7.83
C GLN A 27 -4.76 -5.85 7.26
N THR A 28 -3.78 -6.29 8.03
CA THR A 28 -2.93 -7.42 7.69
C THR A 28 -2.83 -8.40 8.85
N CYS A 29 -3.47 -8.12 9.98
CA CYS A 29 -3.61 -9.01 11.13
C CYS A 29 -4.91 -8.66 11.90
N ALA A 30 -5.32 -9.52 12.84
CA ALA A 30 -6.53 -9.31 13.62
C ALA A 30 -6.48 -8.04 14.50
N GLU A 31 -5.32 -7.69 15.05
CA GLU A 31 -5.11 -6.47 15.84
C GLU A 31 -5.53 -5.22 15.06
N HIS A 32 -5.16 -5.12 13.78
CA HIS A 32 -5.56 -4.00 12.92
C HIS A 32 -7.08 -3.90 12.73
N VAL A 33 -7.79 -5.03 12.71
CA VAL A 33 -9.26 -5.06 12.60
C VAL A 33 -9.88 -4.57 13.91
N PHE A 34 -9.38 -5.04 15.05
CA PHE A 34 -9.88 -4.64 16.37
C PHE A 34 -9.66 -3.15 16.64
N ASP A 35 -8.51 -2.60 16.26
CA ASP A 35 -8.20 -1.17 16.38
C ASP A 35 -9.22 -0.27 15.65
N ASP A 36 -9.70 -0.73 14.49
CA ASP A 36 -10.61 0.07 13.65
C ASP A 36 -12.09 -0.20 13.95
N LEU A 37 -12.46 -1.46 14.18
CA LEU A 37 -13.84 -1.95 14.18
C LEU A 37 -14.25 -2.64 15.49
N GLY A 38 -13.38 -2.70 16.49
CA GLY A 38 -13.70 -3.26 17.80
C GLY A 38 -15.00 -2.69 18.36
N GLY A 39 -15.93 -3.57 18.76
CA GLY A 39 -17.25 -3.19 19.27
C GLY A 39 -18.28 -2.78 18.21
N THR A 40 -17.93 -2.77 16.92
CA THR A 40 -18.87 -2.46 15.81
C THR A 40 -19.22 -3.65 14.93
N ILE A 41 -18.44 -4.73 15.01
CA ILE A 41 -18.63 -5.96 14.23
C ILE A 41 -18.91 -7.14 15.17
N ALA A 42 -19.65 -8.13 14.66
CA ALA A 42 -20.06 -9.29 15.44
C ALA A 42 -18.89 -10.22 15.81
N ALA A 43 -17.89 -10.36 14.92
CA ALA A 43 -16.76 -11.25 15.12
C ALA A 43 -15.56 -10.87 14.26
N VAL A 44 -14.37 -11.34 14.67
CA VAL A 44 -13.13 -11.35 13.88
C VAL A 44 -12.63 -12.79 13.83
N LEU A 45 -12.31 -13.28 12.63
CA LEU A 45 -11.62 -14.55 12.46
C LEU A 45 -10.11 -14.30 12.45
N ASP A 46 -9.44 -14.61 13.55
CA ASP A 46 -7.97 -14.52 13.61
C ASP A 46 -7.34 -15.80 13.04
N ALA A 47 -6.69 -15.66 11.89
CA ALA A 47 -5.93 -16.70 11.23
C ALA A 47 -4.45 -16.33 11.09
N GLY A 48 -3.97 -15.40 11.93
CA GLY A 48 -2.63 -14.83 11.87
C GLY A 48 -2.45 -13.76 10.78
N PRO A 49 -1.21 -13.25 10.60
CA PRO A 49 -0.91 -12.22 9.63
C PRO A 49 -1.10 -12.65 8.17
N CYS A 50 -1.49 -11.71 7.31
CA CYS A 50 -1.58 -11.92 5.87
C CYS A 50 -0.19 -12.15 5.27
N ALA A 51 -0.03 -13.25 4.54
CA ALA A 51 1.25 -13.63 3.94
C ALA A 51 1.77 -12.66 2.84
N ILE A 52 0.91 -11.84 2.24
CA ILE A 52 1.29 -10.89 1.19
C ILE A 52 1.33 -9.45 1.72
N GLY A 53 0.35 -9.09 2.56
CA GLY A 53 0.24 -7.77 3.21
C GLY A 53 -0.35 -6.66 2.36
N ILE A 54 -0.64 -6.89 1.08
CA ILE A 54 -1.31 -5.94 0.18
C ILE A 54 -2.51 -6.59 -0.53
N GLU A 55 -3.41 -5.76 -1.08
CA GLU A 55 -4.59 -6.26 -1.78
C GLU A 55 -4.26 -6.97 -3.10
N SER A 56 -5.26 -7.71 -3.60
CA SER A 56 -5.22 -8.41 -4.88
C SER A 56 -4.99 -7.50 -6.08
N THR A 57 -4.36 -8.07 -7.10
CA THR A 57 -4.33 -7.51 -8.45
C THR A 57 -5.75 -7.51 -9.02
N VAL A 58 -6.15 -6.42 -9.68
CA VAL A 58 -7.44 -6.33 -10.36
C VAL A 58 -7.18 -6.07 -11.84
N LEU A 59 -7.62 -7.02 -12.66
CA LEU A 59 -7.56 -6.97 -14.12
C LEU A 59 -8.94 -6.62 -14.66
N ASN A 60 -9.03 -5.56 -15.47
CA ASN A 60 -10.23 -5.23 -16.21
C ASN A 60 -10.27 -6.02 -17.53
N LEU A 61 -11.30 -6.84 -17.70
CA LEU A 61 -11.55 -7.66 -18.89
C LEU A 61 -12.74 -7.15 -19.73
N THR A 62 -13.30 -5.98 -19.40
CA THR A 62 -14.44 -5.42 -20.15
C THR A 62 -14.03 -4.67 -21.41
N ALA A 63 -12.72 -4.53 -21.65
CA ALA A 63 -12.14 -3.84 -22.80
C ALA A 63 -10.89 -4.60 -23.27
N GLU A 64 -10.53 -4.39 -24.53
CA GLU A 64 -9.30 -4.92 -25.12
C GLU A 64 -8.35 -3.76 -25.46
N PRO A 65 -7.07 -3.82 -25.02
CA PRO A 65 -6.46 -4.90 -24.23
C PRO A 65 -6.93 -4.93 -22.77
N ALA A 66 -6.84 -6.11 -22.15
CA ALA A 66 -7.06 -6.27 -20.71
C ALA A 66 -6.09 -5.37 -19.95
N THR A 67 -6.55 -4.68 -18.91
CA THR A 67 -5.78 -3.64 -18.24
C THR A 67 -5.75 -3.85 -16.73
N ILE A 68 -4.57 -3.80 -16.12
CA ILE A 68 -4.45 -3.85 -14.66
C ILE A 68 -4.90 -2.50 -14.09
N VAL A 69 -6.02 -2.50 -13.37
CA VAL A 69 -6.57 -1.30 -12.72
C VAL A 69 -6.14 -1.16 -11.27
N ARG A 70 -5.64 -2.24 -10.67
CA ARG A 70 -4.95 -2.21 -9.37
C ARG A 70 -3.81 -3.22 -9.37
N PRO A 71 -2.55 -2.80 -9.26
CA PRO A 71 -1.43 -3.74 -9.12
C PRO A 71 -1.45 -4.38 -7.72
N GLY A 72 -1.18 -5.68 -7.66
CA GLY A 72 -1.13 -6.49 -6.45
C GLY A 72 -0.01 -7.51 -6.53
N ALA A 73 -0.17 -8.67 -5.90
CA ALA A 73 0.87 -9.70 -5.88
C ALA A 73 1.06 -10.43 -7.21
N ILE A 74 0.03 -10.47 -8.06
CA ILE A 74 0.13 -11.03 -9.42
C ILE A 74 0.57 -9.89 -10.33
N GLU A 75 1.73 -10.05 -10.95
CA GLU A 75 2.38 -9.02 -11.75
C GLU A 75 1.97 -9.09 -13.22
N ALA A 76 2.31 -8.06 -14.00
CA ALA A 76 2.01 -8.04 -15.43
C ALA A 76 2.71 -9.18 -16.17
N ALA A 77 3.93 -9.53 -15.76
CA ALA A 77 4.68 -10.66 -16.30
C ALA A 77 3.98 -12.00 -16.04
N ASP A 78 3.46 -12.24 -14.83
CA ASP A 78 2.68 -13.46 -14.51
C ASP A 78 1.44 -13.58 -15.41
N LEU A 79 0.77 -12.46 -15.67
CA LEU A 79 -0.41 -12.42 -16.54
C LEU A 79 -0.03 -12.60 -18.01
N ALA A 80 1.15 -12.17 -18.42
CA ALA A 80 1.62 -12.28 -19.80
C ALA A 80 1.79 -13.74 -20.25
N GLU A 81 2.16 -14.64 -19.34
CA GLU A 81 2.25 -16.07 -19.62
C GLU A 81 0.91 -16.67 -20.06
N ILE A 82 -0.21 -16.09 -19.61
CA ILE A 82 -1.57 -16.56 -19.90
C ILE A 82 -2.19 -15.76 -21.05
N LEU A 83 -1.98 -14.44 -21.07
CA LEU A 83 -2.60 -13.52 -22.04
C LEU A 83 -1.84 -13.45 -23.38
N GLY A 84 -0.56 -13.84 -23.41
CA GLY A 84 0.32 -13.70 -24.57
C GLY A 84 0.86 -12.29 -24.78
N TYR A 85 0.57 -11.36 -23.88
CA TYR A 85 1.11 -10.00 -23.84
C TYR A 85 1.10 -9.46 -22.41
N GLU A 86 2.00 -8.52 -22.09
CA GLU A 86 1.95 -7.81 -20.81
C GLU A 86 0.79 -6.81 -20.78
N PRO A 87 -0.23 -7.00 -19.92
CA PRO A 87 -1.33 -6.06 -19.85
C PRO A 87 -0.86 -4.71 -19.31
N PRO A 88 -1.26 -3.57 -19.91
CA PRO A 88 -0.90 -2.27 -19.41
C PRO A 88 -1.46 -2.05 -17.99
N ILE A 89 -0.74 -1.24 -17.20
CA ILE A 89 -1.21 -0.79 -15.88
C ILE A 89 -1.84 0.58 -16.05
N ALA A 90 -3.11 0.72 -15.64
CA ALA A 90 -3.78 2.01 -15.59
C ALA A 90 -3.15 2.85 -14.47
N TYR A 91 -2.28 3.79 -14.84
CA TYR A 91 -1.88 4.86 -13.95
C TYR A 91 -3.03 5.86 -13.89
N HIS A 92 -3.75 5.90 -12.76
CA HIS A 92 -4.55 7.06 -12.45
C HIS A 92 -3.59 8.22 -12.13
N SER A 93 -3.11 8.92 -13.16
CA SER A 93 -2.54 10.24 -12.96
C SER A 93 -3.63 11.08 -12.31
N GLY A 94 -3.36 11.62 -11.12
CA GLY A 94 -4.28 12.53 -10.41
C GLY A 94 -4.46 13.88 -11.13
N THR A 95 -4.47 13.88 -12.47
CA THR A 95 -4.51 15.05 -13.36
C THR A 95 -5.94 15.37 -13.80
N GLY A 96 -6.90 15.21 -12.89
CA GLY A 96 -8.22 15.85 -12.95
C GLY A 96 -8.29 16.92 -11.84
N ALA A 97 -8.99 18.02 -12.09
CA ALA A 97 -9.08 19.13 -11.13
C ALA A 97 -9.66 18.66 -9.77
N PRO A 98 -9.03 19.00 -8.62
CA PRO A 98 -9.71 18.93 -7.34
C PRO A 98 -10.63 20.16 -7.19
N ILE A 99 -11.93 19.93 -7.26
CA ILE A 99 -12.99 20.95 -7.32
C ILE A 99 -13.43 21.35 -5.90
N ALA A 100 -12.48 21.80 -5.06
CA ALA A 100 -12.74 22.22 -3.67
C ALA A 100 -12.87 21.07 -2.62
N PRO A 101 -13.08 21.36 -1.31
CA PRO A 101 -12.48 20.60 -0.21
C PRO A 101 -13.04 19.18 -0.09
N GLY A 102 -12.13 18.21 0.11
CA GLY A 102 -12.50 16.80 0.19
C GLY A 102 -12.42 16.03 -1.14
N MET A 103 -11.56 16.43 -2.09
CA MET A 103 -11.26 15.65 -3.30
C MET A 103 -9.75 15.48 -3.54
N LYS A 104 -9.01 15.18 -2.49
CA LYS A 104 -7.60 14.73 -2.58
C LYS A 104 -7.32 13.66 -1.51
N TYR A 105 -8.29 12.78 -1.21
CA TYR A 105 -8.20 11.86 -0.06
C TYR A 105 -7.05 10.87 -0.25
N ARG A 106 -6.10 10.89 0.68
CA ARG A 106 -5.02 9.89 0.73
C ARG A 106 -5.65 8.53 1.07
N HIS A 107 -5.34 7.53 0.27
CA HIS A 107 -5.78 6.15 0.48
C HIS A 107 -4.62 5.34 1.06
N TYR A 108 -4.93 4.40 1.96
CA TYR A 108 -3.92 3.66 2.73
C TYR A 108 -3.09 4.52 3.67
N ALA A 109 -3.55 5.74 3.95
CA ALA A 109 -2.73 6.74 4.60
C ALA A 109 -2.86 6.66 6.13
N PRO A 110 -1.73 6.56 6.85
CA PRO A 110 -1.75 6.79 8.29
C PRO A 110 -2.10 8.26 8.58
N ARG A 111 -2.43 8.55 9.85
CA ARG A 111 -2.57 9.94 10.33
C ARG A 111 -1.21 10.64 10.28
N THR A 112 -0.14 9.92 10.62
CA THR A 112 1.23 10.40 10.47
C THR A 112 1.53 10.72 8.99
N PRO A 113 2.09 11.89 8.66
CA PRO A 113 2.37 12.24 7.27
C PRO A 113 3.48 11.38 6.67
N VAL A 114 3.17 10.72 5.55
CA VAL A 114 4.12 9.97 4.71
C VAL A 114 4.71 10.84 3.59
N PHE A 115 6.04 10.87 3.48
CA PHE A 115 6.82 11.50 2.42
C PHE A 115 7.63 10.44 1.67
N LEU A 116 7.81 10.62 0.36
CA LEU A 116 8.63 9.75 -0.47
C LEU A 116 9.90 10.52 -0.86
N THR A 117 11.07 9.89 -0.78
CA THR A 117 12.34 10.49 -1.17
C THR A 117 13.28 9.45 -1.77
N SER A 118 14.12 9.86 -2.73
CA SER A 118 15.23 9.05 -3.26
C SER A 118 16.58 9.35 -2.59
N SER A 119 16.63 10.33 -1.66
CA SER A 119 17.88 10.78 -1.03
C SER A 119 17.76 10.83 0.49
N LEU A 120 18.70 10.16 1.17
CA LEU A 120 18.85 10.19 2.62
C LEU A 120 19.18 11.58 3.17
N GLU A 121 19.83 12.44 2.38
CA GLU A 121 20.25 13.77 2.80
C GLU A 121 19.05 14.68 3.11
N THR A 122 17.94 14.45 2.41
CA THR A 122 16.70 15.22 2.53
C THR A 122 15.86 14.86 3.76
N ILE A 123 16.24 13.79 4.49
CA ILE A 123 15.46 13.27 5.62
C ILE A 123 15.76 14.08 6.89
N PRO A 124 14.75 14.70 7.53
CA PRO A 124 14.94 15.41 8.80
C PRO A 124 15.34 14.47 9.95
N SER A 125 15.94 15.02 11.00
CA SER A 125 16.19 14.26 12.22
C SER A 125 14.89 14.02 13.02
N GLY A 126 14.85 12.95 13.82
CA GLY A 126 13.74 12.61 14.71
C GLY A 126 12.53 11.96 14.03
N VAL A 127 12.65 11.58 12.75
CA VAL A 127 11.57 10.94 11.98
C VAL A 127 11.73 9.41 11.92
N LEU A 128 10.70 8.74 11.39
CA LEU A 128 10.78 7.33 11.03
C LEU A 128 11.08 7.18 9.53
N VAL A 129 12.00 6.29 9.17
CA VAL A 129 12.31 5.94 7.79
C VAL A 129 11.94 4.50 7.50
N LEU A 130 11.14 4.27 6.45
CA LEU A 130 10.87 2.93 5.90
C LEU A 130 11.77 2.69 4.69
N THR A 131 12.49 1.58 4.68
CA THR A 131 13.48 1.26 3.65
C THR A 131 13.66 -0.25 3.48
N THR A 132 13.99 -0.70 2.26
CA THR A 132 14.45 -2.06 1.97
C THR A 132 15.96 -2.23 2.24
N ALA A 133 16.72 -1.14 2.19
CA ALA A 133 18.15 -1.13 2.45
C ALA A 133 18.48 -1.05 3.95
N GLN A 134 19.59 -1.67 4.34
CA GLN A 134 20.19 -1.48 5.68
C GLN A 134 20.80 -0.09 5.74
N VAL A 135 20.20 0.79 6.54
CA VAL A 135 20.66 2.17 6.75
C VAL A 135 20.77 2.40 8.25
N GLU A 136 21.98 2.74 8.70
CA GLU A 136 22.24 3.18 10.07
C GLU A 136 22.32 4.70 10.10
N SER A 137 21.68 5.33 11.09
CA SER A 137 21.73 6.77 11.29
C SER A 137 21.45 7.12 12.74
N ASP A 138 22.15 8.14 13.23
CA ASP A 138 21.87 8.81 14.51
C ASP A 138 20.74 9.85 14.39
N ARG A 139 20.45 10.31 13.16
CA ARG A 139 19.45 11.33 12.88
C ARG A 139 18.03 10.79 12.93
N PHE A 140 17.79 9.58 12.46
CA PHE A 140 16.44 9.01 12.31
C PHE A 140 16.43 7.50 12.56
N ARG A 141 15.25 6.98 12.90
CA ARG A 141 15.04 5.54 13.11
C ARG A 141 14.67 4.87 11.80
N THR A 142 15.19 3.67 11.54
CA THR A 142 14.86 2.89 10.34
C THR A 142 13.99 1.67 10.68
N ARG A 143 13.10 1.31 9.76
CA ARG A 143 12.22 0.13 9.82
C ARG A 143 12.10 -0.51 8.43
N PRO A 144 11.82 -1.82 8.37
CA PRO A 144 11.75 -2.55 7.11
C PRO A 144 10.55 -2.10 6.27
N LEU A 145 10.79 -1.93 4.97
CA LEU A 145 9.74 -1.73 3.97
C LEU A 145 9.60 -2.98 3.11
N THR A 146 8.47 -3.66 3.19
CA THR A 146 8.06 -4.71 2.26
C THR A 146 6.55 -4.62 2.03
N ARG A 147 6.03 -5.36 1.04
CA ARG A 147 4.58 -5.56 0.88
C ARG A 147 3.90 -6.05 2.17
N GLN A 148 4.60 -6.89 2.97
CA GLN A 148 4.08 -7.42 4.24
C GLN A 148 4.11 -6.41 5.38
N THR A 149 5.18 -5.60 5.48
CA THR A 149 5.38 -4.70 6.64
C THR A 149 4.75 -3.33 6.46
N LEU A 150 4.46 -2.90 5.22
CA LEU A 150 3.99 -1.54 4.89
C LEU A 150 2.90 -1.03 5.83
N TYR A 151 1.79 -1.75 5.94
CA TYR A 151 0.64 -1.29 6.72
C TYR A 151 0.83 -1.44 8.23
N ASP A 152 1.60 -2.44 8.69
CA ASP A 152 1.95 -2.56 10.10
C ASP A 152 2.79 -1.37 10.54
N GLU A 153 3.80 -0.99 9.76
CA GLU A 153 4.68 0.15 10.08
C GLU A 153 3.93 1.48 10.01
N PHE A 154 2.99 1.65 9.07
CA PHE A 154 2.10 2.81 9.05
C PHE A 154 1.22 2.90 10.31
N ARG A 155 0.64 1.78 10.74
CA ARG A 155 -0.20 1.74 11.95
C ARG A 155 0.63 1.90 13.22
N ARG A 156 1.84 1.35 13.26
CA ARG A 156 2.80 1.52 14.36
C ARG A 156 3.21 2.98 14.49
N ALA A 157 3.54 3.66 13.40
CA ALA A 157 3.84 5.09 13.39
C ALA A 157 2.71 5.93 13.99
N ASP A 158 1.45 5.61 13.64
CA ASP A 158 0.24 6.23 14.21
C ASP A 158 0.09 6.02 15.72
N ARG A 159 0.53 4.87 16.26
CA ARG A 159 0.50 4.52 17.69
C ARG A 159 1.65 5.13 18.47
N GLU A 160 2.84 5.12 17.89
CA GLU A 160 4.05 5.74 18.45
C GLU A 160 4.03 7.27 18.35
N HIS A 161 3.05 7.85 17.66
CA HIS A 161 2.93 9.30 17.43
C HIS A 161 4.20 9.90 16.83
N VAL A 162 4.83 9.19 15.89
CA VAL A 162 6.02 9.71 15.21
C VAL A 162 5.64 10.91 14.34
N PRO A 163 6.50 11.94 14.24
CA PRO A 163 6.13 13.21 13.62
C PRO A 163 5.94 13.10 12.09
N ALA A 164 6.71 12.22 11.45
CA ALA A 164 6.63 11.96 10.02
C ALA A 164 7.21 10.57 9.68
N ILE A 165 6.75 10.01 8.57
CA ILE A 165 7.32 8.82 7.92
C ILE A 165 7.97 9.28 6.62
N TYR A 166 9.23 8.95 6.43
CA TYR A 166 9.93 9.06 5.14
C TYR A 166 10.11 7.66 4.56
N VAL A 167 9.78 7.48 3.29
CA VAL A 167 9.98 6.22 2.58
C VAL A 167 11.08 6.42 1.57
N LEU A 168 12.17 5.65 1.73
CA LEU A 168 13.29 5.67 0.81
C LEU A 168 12.93 4.86 -0.45
N ILE A 169 12.85 5.54 -1.59
CA ILE A 169 12.53 4.93 -2.88
C ILE A 169 13.82 4.50 -3.57
N THR A 170 14.30 3.31 -3.17
CA THR A 170 15.40 2.61 -3.83
C THR A 170 14.96 2.04 -5.19
N PRO A 171 15.90 1.58 -6.06
CA PRO A 171 15.56 1.01 -7.36
C PRO A 171 14.61 -0.19 -7.29
N ASP A 172 14.78 -1.07 -6.30
CA ASP A 172 13.91 -2.23 -6.06
C ASP A 172 12.49 -1.82 -5.62
N VAL A 173 12.37 -0.83 -4.73
CA VAL A 173 11.07 -0.26 -4.34
C VAL A 173 10.37 0.35 -5.55
N ARG A 174 11.12 1.08 -6.40
CA ARG A 174 10.58 1.70 -7.62
C ARG A 174 10.10 0.66 -8.64
N ALA A 175 10.77 -0.48 -8.74
CA ALA A 175 10.40 -1.58 -9.62
C ALA A 175 9.11 -2.28 -9.14
N ASP A 176 8.87 -2.32 -7.82
CA ASP A 176 7.66 -2.89 -7.24
C ASP A 176 6.43 -1.98 -7.46
N ARG A 177 5.72 -2.21 -8.58
CA ARG A 177 4.51 -1.46 -8.96
C ARG A 177 3.39 -1.56 -7.93
N ALA A 178 3.30 -2.70 -7.25
CA ALA A 178 2.29 -2.92 -6.24
C ALA A 178 2.60 -2.07 -5.00
N LEU A 179 3.84 -2.08 -4.52
CA LEU A 179 4.25 -1.26 -3.38
C LEU A 179 4.16 0.24 -3.69
N MET A 180 4.68 0.67 -4.86
CA MET A 180 4.63 2.08 -5.28
C MET A 180 3.20 2.61 -5.39
N ASN A 181 2.25 1.84 -5.93
CA ASN A 181 0.85 2.27 -6.01
C ASN A 181 0.27 2.65 -4.64
N ARG A 182 0.65 1.90 -3.59
CA ARG A 182 0.19 2.15 -2.22
C ARG A 182 0.89 3.34 -1.60
N LEU A 183 2.20 3.44 -1.81
CA LEU A 183 3.03 4.55 -1.33
C LEU A 183 2.59 5.90 -1.90
N GLU A 184 2.33 5.97 -3.21
CA GLU A 184 1.85 7.18 -3.89
C GLU A 184 0.47 7.61 -3.42
N LYS A 185 -0.44 6.66 -3.19
CA LYS A 185 -1.78 6.93 -2.63
C LYS A 185 -1.72 7.36 -1.17
N ALA A 186 -0.74 6.88 -0.42
CA ALA A 186 -0.56 7.18 0.99
C ALA A 186 0.22 8.47 1.23
N SER A 187 1.04 8.97 0.30
CA SER A 187 1.94 10.12 0.53
C SER A 187 1.23 11.48 0.50
N VAL A 188 1.82 12.50 1.16
CA VAL A 188 1.31 13.90 1.10
C VAL A 188 1.74 14.60 -0.19
N SER A 189 2.88 14.19 -0.73
CA SER A 189 3.47 14.67 -1.98
C SER A 189 3.81 13.45 -2.82
N ALA A 190 3.27 13.38 -4.04
CA ALA A 190 3.84 12.52 -5.05
C ALA A 190 5.25 13.02 -5.35
N LEU A 191 6.23 12.12 -5.44
CA LEU A 191 7.49 12.43 -6.12
C LEU A 191 7.13 13.00 -7.50
N ARG A 192 7.67 14.16 -7.86
CA ARG A 192 7.48 14.67 -9.22
C ARG A 192 8.32 13.80 -10.14
N ALA A 193 7.81 13.52 -11.33
CA ALA A 193 8.54 12.76 -12.34
C ALA A 193 9.91 13.42 -12.67
N ASP A 194 10.04 14.73 -12.46
CA ASP A 194 11.27 15.51 -12.66
C ASP A 194 12.38 15.20 -11.63
N ASP A 195 12.06 14.56 -10.49
CA ASP A 195 13.04 14.12 -9.49
C ASP A 195 13.60 12.70 -9.81
N ILE A 196 13.30 12.18 -10.99
CA ILE A 196 13.71 10.84 -11.47
C ILE A 196 14.77 11.02 -12.56
N PRO A 197 16.07 10.79 -12.27
CA PRO A 197 17.05 10.71 -13.35
C PRO A 197 16.68 9.54 -14.29
N PRO A 198 16.78 9.72 -15.62
CA PRO A 198 16.42 8.69 -16.57
C PRO A 198 17.26 7.44 -16.33
N MET A 199 16.64 6.28 -16.50
CA MET A 199 17.36 5.00 -16.55
C MET A 199 18.37 5.07 -17.71
N SER A 200 19.65 4.93 -17.38
CA SER A 200 20.72 4.68 -18.35
C SER A 200 20.56 3.31 -18.98
#